data_AF-A0AAV0FLG2-F1
#
_entry.id   AF-A0AAV0FLG2-F1
#
_cell.length_a   1.000
_cell.length_b   1.000
_cell.length_c   1.000
_cell.angle_alpha   90.00
_cell.angle_beta   90.00
_cell.angle_gamma   90.00
#
_symmetry.space_group_name_H-M   'P 1'
#
loop_
_entity.id
_entity.type
_entity.pdbx_description
1 polymer ?
#
loop_
_entity_poly.entity_id
_entity_poly.type
_entity_poly.pdbx_seq_one_letter_code
_entity_poly.pdbx_strand_id
1 'polypeptide(L)'
;MEAPKSQKPILLISLLIFSGIFVRNTLSEGVTPEEAKELRDEVREMFYHAFNGYMEHAFPRDELKPLSCEGEDTLGGYALTLIDSLDTLALLGDQERFTTSVEWIGKNIRFDINKTVSVFETTIRILGGLLSAHLIASDYNTGMKIPSYEDELLYLAVDVAQRMLPAFDTPTGIPFGSVNLLHGVDDNESKITSTAGGGTLILEFGVLSRLTNNAVFEQVAKKAIRGIWARRSKINLVGAHIDVFTGEWTQKDAGIGTSIDSFYEYLLKAHILFGDKEYLFIFQEAYRAAMNYLYSDPWYVEVNMNSAALVWPLFNSLQAFWPGLQVLAGDIEPAIRTHAAFFSVWKKYGFTPEGFNLATLNVQVRKVTHCVQN
;
A
#
# COMPACT_ATOMS: atom_id res chain seq x y z
N MET A 1 -56.78 -52.54 -64.74
CA MET A 1 -57.49 -51.76 -63.71
C MET A 1 -56.92 -52.19 -62.38
N GLU A 2 -56.25 -51.29 -61.67
CA GLU A 2 -56.28 -51.13 -60.21
C GLU A 2 -55.08 -50.28 -59.75
N ALA A 3 -55.41 -49.17 -59.10
CA ALA A 3 -54.60 -48.45 -58.13
C ALA A 3 -55.41 -48.51 -56.80
N PRO A 4 -54.92 -48.06 -55.61
CA PRO A 4 -53.68 -47.31 -55.36
C PRO A 4 -52.92 -47.63 -54.04
N LYS A 5 -51.70 -47.06 -53.95
CA LYS A 5 -50.99 -46.44 -52.81
C LYS A 5 -50.93 -47.13 -51.42
N SER A 6 -49.70 -47.36 -50.95
CA SER A 6 -49.28 -47.17 -49.54
C SER A 6 -47.75 -46.98 -49.45
N GLN A 7 -47.29 -45.75 -49.23
CA GLN A 7 -45.92 -45.43 -48.79
C GLN A 7 -45.88 -45.41 -47.25
N LYS A 8 -44.95 -46.16 -46.65
CA LYS A 8 -44.52 -46.02 -45.25
C LYS A 8 -43.01 -45.70 -45.23
N PRO A 9 -42.54 -44.77 -44.38
CA PRO A 9 -41.15 -44.32 -44.41
C PRO A 9 -40.22 -45.29 -43.66
N ILE A 10 -39.03 -45.48 -44.22
CA ILE A 10 -37.90 -46.19 -43.63
C ILE A 10 -37.20 -45.23 -42.67
N LEU A 11 -37.17 -45.54 -41.38
CA LEU A 11 -36.41 -44.78 -40.39
C LEU A 11 -34.97 -45.32 -40.35
N LEU A 12 -34.02 -44.56 -40.91
CA LEU A 12 -32.59 -44.82 -40.74
C LEU A 12 -32.18 -44.50 -39.30
N ILE A 13 -31.65 -45.49 -38.57
CA ILE A 13 -31.00 -45.30 -37.28
C ILE A 13 -29.55 -44.88 -37.55
N SER A 14 -29.26 -43.59 -37.41
CA SER A 14 -27.90 -43.06 -37.40
C SER A 14 -27.30 -43.18 -35.99
N LEU A 15 -26.35 -44.10 -35.81
CA LEU A 15 -25.48 -44.17 -34.63
C LEU A 15 -24.52 -42.96 -34.64
N LEU A 16 -24.80 -41.96 -33.78
CA LEU A 16 -23.84 -40.93 -33.43
C LEU A 16 -23.02 -41.41 -32.24
N ILE A 17 -21.78 -41.84 -32.51
CA ILE A 17 -20.76 -42.09 -31.49
C ILE A 17 -20.34 -40.72 -30.96
N PHE A 18 -20.83 -40.36 -29.78
CA PHE A 18 -20.29 -39.25 -29.01
C PHE A 18 -18.90 -39.67 -28.48
N SER A 19 -17.84 -39.25 -29.16
CA SER A 19 -16.51 -39.16 -28.57
C SER A 19 -16.56 -38.06 -27.51
N GLY A 20 -16.80 -38.46 -26.26
CA GLY A 20 -16.59 -37.60 -25.10
C GLY A 20 -15.13 -37.19 -25.03
N ILE A 21 -14.81 -36.04 -25.62
CA ILE A 21 -13.59 -35.31 -25.33
C ILE A 21 -13.74 -34.89 -23.87
N PHE A 22 -13.17 -35.69 -22.97
CA PHE A 22 -12.93 -35.31 -21.59
C PHE A 22 -11.99 -34.09 -21.65
N VAL A 23 -12.57 -32.89 -21.66
CA VAL A 23 -11.85 -31.69 -21.26
C VAL A 23 -11.54 -31.94 -19.78
N ARG A 24 -10.35 -32.50 -19.52
CA ARG A 24 -9.73 -32.40 -18.20
C ARG A 24 -9.58 -30.91 -17.98
N ASN A 25 -10.51 -30.31 -17.25
CA ASN A 25 -10.21 -29.13 -16.47
C ASN A 25 -9.03 -29.55 -15.59
N THR A 26 -7.82 -29.19 -15.99
CA THR A 26 -6.68 -29.16 -15.09
C THR A 26 -7.03 -28.11 -14.05
N LEU A 27 -7.78 -28.51 -13.03
CA LEU A 27 -7.74 -27.81 -11.76
C LEU A 27 -6.26 -27.77 -11.43
N SER A 28 -5.67 -26.56 -11.40
CA SER A 28 -4.34 -26.38 -10.85
C SER A 28 -4.32 -27.13 -9.52
N GLU A 29 -3.38 -28.05 -9.34
CA GLU A 29 -3.16 -28.63 -8.02
C GLU A 29 -2.83 -27.43 -7.12
N GLY A 30 -3.76 -27.14 -6.21
CA GLY A 30 -3.57 -26.09 -5.22
C GLY A 30 -2.53 -26.54 -4.21
N VAL A 31 -1.94 -25.58 -3.51
CA VAL A 31 -1.01 -25.85 -2.42
C VAL A 31 -1.67 -26.77 -1.40
N THR A 32 -1.05 -27.92 -1.13
CA THR A 32 -1.57 -28.86 -0.12
C THR A 32 -1.41 -28.29 1.29
N PRO A 33 -2.19 -28.73 2.30
CA PRO A 33 -2.00 -28.29 3.68
C PRO A 33 -0.59 -28.54 4.22
N GLU A 34 0.06 -29.63 3.79
CA GLU A 34 1.44 -29.96 4.14
C GLU A 34 2.43 -29.00 3.47
N GLU A 35 2.31 -28.80 2.16
CA GLU A 35 3.13 -27.83 1.42
C GLU A 35 2.96 -26.40 1.94
N ALA A 36 1.74 -26.00 2.33
CA ALA A 36 1.49 -24.69 2.93
C ALA A 36 2.21 -24.52 4.26
N LYS A 37 2.35 -25.58 5.06
CA LYS A 37 3.14 -25.55 6.31
C LYS A 37 4.62 -25.42 6.02
N GLU A 38 5.14 -26.16 5.05
CA GLU A 38 6.54 -26.09 4.63
C GLU A 38 6.90 -24.69 4.12
N LEU A 39 6.08 -24.11 3.23
CA LEU A 39 6.27 -22.75 2.73
C LEU A 39 6.16 -21.68 3.84
N ARG A 40 5.22 -21.85 4.79
CA ARG A 40 5.13 -20.95 5.95
C ARG A 40 6.42 -21.01 6.79
N ASP A 41 6.93 -22.21 7.04
CA ASP A 41 8.14 -22.39 7.85
C ASP A 41 9.38 -21.84 7.11
N GLU A 42 9.46 -22.02 5.78
CA GLU A 42 10.50 -21.39 4.95
C GLU A 42 10.46 -19.85 5.06
N VAL A 43 9.28 -19.23 4.95
CA VAL A 43 9.13 -17.77 5.11
C VAL A 43 9.57 -17.31 6.51
N ARG A 44 9.28 -18.10 7.55
CA ARG A 44 9.74 -17.82 8.91
C ARG A 44 11.26 -17.84 9.00
N GLU A 45 11.93 -18.83 8.43
CA GLU A 45 13.40 -18.90 8.42
C GLU A 45 14.02 -17.74 7.62
N MET A 46 13.42 -17.35 6.49
CA MET A 46 13.85 -16.18 5.70
C MET A 46 13.72 -14.88 6.49
N PHE A 47 12.64 -14.69 7.25
CA PHE A 47 12.47 -13.54 8.12
C PHE A 47 13.58 -13.48 9.16
N TYR A 48 13.86 -14.58 9.87
CA TYR A 48 14.92 -14.57 10.88
C TYR A 48 16.32 -14.43 10.29
N HIS A 49 16.57 -14.93 9.08
CA HIS A 49 17.81 -14.66 8.37
C HIS A 49 18.01 -13.15 8.18
N ALA A 50 17.01 -12.44 7.65
CA ALA A 50 17.07 -11.00 7.43
C ALA A 50 17.11 -10.20 8.75
N PHE A 51 16.21 -10.51 9.69
CA PHE A 51 16.10 -9.83 10.98
C PHE A 51 17.38 -9.99 11.81
N ASN A 52 17.94 -11.20 11.91
CA ASN A 52 19.22 -11.42 12.60
C ASN A 52 20.36 -10.66 11.94
N GLY A 53 20.43 -10.67 10.61
CA GLY A 53 21.43 -9.90 9.87
C GLY A 53 21.35 -8.40 10.16
N TYR A 54 20.14 -7.84 10.23
CA TYR A 54 19.93 -6.45 10.63
C TYR A 54 20.39 -6.20 12.08
N MET A 55 19.97 -7.06 13.02
CA MET A 55 20.33 -6.92 14.43
C MET A 55 21.85 -7.02 14.67
N GLU A 56 22.57 -7.80 13.86
CA GLU A 56 24.02 -7.97 13.97
C GLU A 56 24.82 -6.85 13.30
N HIS A 57 24.39 -6.39 12.12
CA HIS A 57 25.23 -5.56 11.26
C HIS A 57 24.78 -4.10 11.10
N ALA A 58 23.53 -3.79 11.43
CA ALA A 58 22.96 -2.47 11.18
C ALA A 58 22.35 -1.80 12.42
N PHE A 59 21.76 -2.58 13.34
CA PHE A 59 21.11 -2.03 14.52
C PHE A 59 22.06 -1.11 15.34
N PRO A 60 21.61 0.09 15.77
CA PRO A 60 20.25 0.65 15.70
C PRO A 60 20.00 1.61 14.51
N ARG A 61 20.74 1.49 13.41
CA ARG A 61 20.48 2.27 12.18
C ARG A 61 19.14 1.90 11.57
N ASP A 62 18.64 2.72 10.66
CA ASP A 62 17.33 2.47 10.03
C ASP A 62 17.31 1.17 9.22
N GLU A 63 18.32 0.93 8.37
CA GLU A 63 18.32 -0.17 7.40
C GLU A 63 19.68 -0.87 7.30
N LEU A 64 19.65 -2.14 6.88
CA LEU A 64 20.84 -2.93 6.54
C LEU A 64 21.14 -2.82 5.04
N LYS A 65 22.42 -2.59 4.70
CA LYS A 65 23.00 -2.83 3.37
C LYS A 65 23.56 -4.26 3.33
N PRO A 66 22.80 -5.26 2.87
CA PRO A 66 23.14 -6.68 3.08
C PRO A 66 24.37 -7.14 2.29
N LEU A 67 24.79 -6.43 1.24
CA LEU A 67 25.99 -6.77 0.46
C LEU A 67 27.29 -6.26 1.11
N SER A 68 27.24 -5.11 1.78
CA SER A 68 28.40 -4.54 2.48
C SER A 68 28.41 -4.86 3.98
N CYS A 69 27.31 -5.39 4.52
CA CYS A 69 27.08 -5.59 5.96
C CYS A 69 27.26 -4.29 6.77
N GLU A 70 26.73 -3.18 6.24
CA GLU A 70 26.75 -1.87 6.90
C GLU A 70 25.32 -1.38 7.17
N GLY A 71 25.14 -0.59 8.21
CA GLY A 71 23.88 0.12 8.47
C GLY A 71 23.82 1.50 7.80
N GLU A 72 22.62 1.95 7.43
CA GLU A 72 22.34 3.30 6.92
C GLU A 72 21.11 3.91 7.59
N ASP A 73 21.13 5.23 7.81
CA ASP A 73 19.98 6.01 8.28
C ASP A 73 19.32 6.71 7.09
N THR A 74 18.40 6.00 6.43
CA THR A 74 17.70 6.49 5.23
C THR A 74 16.56 7.44 5.53
N LEU A 75 15.97 7.37 6.73
CA LEU A 75 14.88 8.25 7.16
C LEU A 75 15.32 9.09 8.36
N GLY A 76 15.02 8.64 9.57
CA GLY A 76 15.19 9.43 10.79
C GLY A 76 16.31 8.98 11.71
N GLY A 77 16.90 7.80 11.50
CA GLY A 77 17.87 7.20 12.42
C GLY A 77 17.23 6.75 13.73
N TYR A 78 16.04 6.15 13.65
CA TYR A 78 15.20 5.77 14.80
C TYR A 78 14.98 4.25 14.87
N ALA A 79 15.95 3.46 14.39
CA ALA A 79 15.88 2.00 14.29
C ALA A 79 14.67 1.53 13.47
N LEU A 80 14.44 2.15 12.31
CA LEU A 80 13.30 1.90 11.42
C LEU A 80 12.96 0.41 11.28
N THR A 81 13.93 -0.42 10.86
CA THR A 81 13.69 -1.85 10.61
C THR A 81 13.24 -2.59 11.88
N LEU A 82 13.71 -2.18 13.06
CA LEU A 82 13.25 -2.78 14.32
C LEU A 82 11.77 -2.47 14.56
N ILE A 83 11.38 -1.19 14.40
CA ILE A 83 9.99 -0.73 14.59
C ILE A 83 9.06 -1.40 13.56
N ASP A 84 9.43 -1.40 12.28
CA ASP A 84 8.66 -2.03 11.18
C ASP A 84 8.54 -3.56 11.35
N SER A 85 9.41 -4.21 12.14
CA SER A 85 9.40 -5.67 12.34
C SER A 85 8.61 -6.13 13.57
N LEU A 86 8.15 -5.22 14.43
CA LEU A 86 7.54 -5.58 15.72
C LEU A 86 6.28 -6.44 15.58
N ASP A 87 5.36 -6.02 14.70
CA ASP A 87 4.12 -6.76 14.48
C ASP A 87 4.37 -8.11 13.79
N THR A 88 5.41 -8.22 12.98
CA THR A 88 5.83 -9.47 12.34
C THR A 88 6.45 -10.43 13.36
N LEU A 89 7.27 -9.95 14.30
CA LEU A 89 7.74 -10.77 15.43
C LEU A 89 6.56 -11.34 16.21
N ALA A 90 5.54 -10.52 16.47
CA ALA A 90 4.33 -10.96 17.12
C ALA A 90 3.52 -11.95 16.29
N LEU A 91 3.38 -11.73 14.98
CA LEU A 91 2.69 -12.64 14.07
C LEU A 91 3.37 -14.02 13.99
N LEU A 92 4.69 -14.06 14.09
CA LEU A 92 5.48 -15.29 14.15
C LEU A 92 5.47 -15.96 15.53
N GLY A 93 4.84 -15.33 16.53
CA GLY A 93 4.72 -15.85 17.90
C GLY A 93 6.00 -15.75 18.73
N ASP A 94 6.97 -14.91 18.32
CA ASP A 94 8.22 -14.74 19.06
C ASP A 94 8.06 -13.68 20.16
N GLN A 95 7.48 -14.14 21.27
CA GLN A 95 7.20 -13.30 22.43
C GLN A 95 8.45 -12.72 23.07
N GLU A 96 9.56 -13.46 23.08
CA GLU A 96 10.80 -13.02 23.70
C GLU A 96 11.42 -11.84 22.93
N ARG A 97 11.59 -11.99 21.61
CA ARG A 97 12.13 -10.91 20.77
C ARG A 97 11.20 -9.73 20.65
N PHE A 98 9.89 -9.97 20.56
CA PHE A 98 8.91 -8.89 20.59
C PHE A 98 9.05 -8.08 21.88
N THR A 99 9.03 -8.74 23.05
CA THR A 99 9.11 -8.08 24.35
C THR A 99 10.39 -7.27 24.51
N THR A 100 11.54 -7.90 24.22
CA THR A 100 12.85 -7.24 24.35
C THR A 100 12.99 -6.06 23.39
N SER A 101 12.44 -6.15 22.18
CA SER A 101 12.44 -5.04 21.21
C SER A 101 11.57 -3.88 21.65
N VAL A 102 10.34 -4.16 22.13
CA VAL A 102 9.43 -3.13 22.67
C VAL A 102 10.07 -2.40 23.85
N GLU A 103 10.65 -3.13 24.80
CA GLU A 103 11.33 -2.53 25.95
C GLU A 103 12.54 -1.69 25.54
N TRP A 104 13.34 -2.17 24.56
CA TRP A 104 14.48 -1.42 24.06
C TRP A 104 14.03 -0.11 23.41
N ILE A 105 12.98 -0.15 22.58
CA ILE A 105 12.44 1.04 21.91
C ILE A 105 11.98 2.07 22.93
N GLY A 106 11.15 1.67 23.91
CA GLY A 106 10.66 2.57 24.95
C GLY A 106 11.79 3.24 25.75
N LYS A 107 12.86 2.49 26.02
CA LYS A 107 14.03 3.00 26.76
C LYS A 107 14.92 3.93 25.93
N ASN A 108 15.14 3.64 24.65
CA ASN A 108 16.23 4.23 23.87
C ASN A 108 15.80 5.21 22.77
N ILE A 109 14.59 5.10 22.20
CA ILE A 109 14.16 5.96 21.10
C ILE A 109 13.66 7.31 21.62
N ARG A 110 14.05 8.39 20.96
CA ARG A 110 13.58 9.76 21.20
C ARG A 110 13.42 10.49 19.87
N PHE A 111 12.37 11.31 19.73
CA PHE A 111 12.14 12.10 18.52
C PHE A 111 12.49 13.59 18.68
N ASP A 112 13.07 14.00 19.80
CA ASP A 112 13.63 15.35 20.01
C ASP A 112 14.99 15.56 19.32
N ILE A 113 15.05 15.16 18.06
CA ILE A 113 16.27 15.18 17.25
C ILE A 113 16.18 16.26 16.16
N ASN A 114 17.31 16.93 15.89
CA ASN A 114 17.40 17.88 14.78
C ASN A 114 17.56 17.12 13.45
N LYS A 115 16.46 16.56 12.97
CA LYS A 115 16.40 15.77 11.74
C LYS A 115 15.12 16.11 10.98
N THR A 116 15.26 16.38 9.68
CA THR A 116 14.13 16.50 8.74
C THR A 116 13.73 15.12 8.26
N VAL A 117 12.44 14.79 8.40
CA VAL A 117 11.85 13.50 8.04
C VAL A 117 10.67 13.69 7.10
N SER A 118 10.37 12.66 6.30
CA SER A 118 9.17 12.61 5.47
C SER A 118 7.94 12.36 6.33
N VAL A 119 6.92 13.21 6.21
CA VAL A 119 5.65 13.05 6.95
C VAL A 119 4.97 11.74 6.56
N PHE A 120 5.01 11.40 5.28
CA PHE A 120 4.41 10.17 4.74
C PHE A 120 5.11 8.92 5.26
N GLU A 121 6.43 8.81 5.08
CA GLU A 121 7.19 7.62 5.47
C GLU A 121 7.21 7.43 6.98
N THR A 122 7.38 8.52 7.75
CA THR A 122 7.34 8.44 9.21
C THR A 122 5.94 8.05 9.72
N THR A 123 4.86 8.45 9.03
CA THR A 123 3.50 8.03 9.42
C THR A 123 3.29 6.54 9.18
N ILE A 124 3.50 6.04 7.97
CA ILE A 124 3.13 4.65 7.64
C ILE A 124 4.07 3.62 8.28
N ARG A 125 5.33 3.98 8.55
CA ARG A 125 6.34 3.08 9.13
C ARG A 125 6.42 3.21 10.64
N ILE A 126 6.75 4.41 11.12
CA ILE A 126 7.02 4.63 12.54
C ILE A 126 5.76 4.76 13.35
N LEU A 127 4.86 5.66 12.96
CA LEU A 127 3.61 5.80 13.70
C LEU A 127 2.77 4.52 13.57
N GLY A 128 2.70 3.93 12.38
CA GLY A 128 2.07 2.64 12.13
C GLY A 128 2.64 1.51 13.00
N GLY A 129 3.96 1.29 12.97
CA GLY A 129 4.64 0.24 13.74
C GLY A 129 4.56 0.42 15.25
N LEU A 130 4.67 1.66 15.76
CA LEU A 130 4.48 1.95 17.18
C LEU A 130 3.05 1.66 17.64
N LEU A 131 2.04 2.07 16.86
CA LEU A 131 0.64 1.86 17.19
C LEU A 131 0.23 0.39 17.11
N SER A 132 0.66 -0.34 16.08
CA SER A 132 0.36 -1.76 15.94
C SER A 132 0.97 -2.56 17.08
N ALA A 133 2.24 -2.31 17.40
CA ALA A 133 2.94 -2.97 18.50
C ALA A 133 2.36 -2.58 19.87
N HIS A 134 1.96 -1.31 20.08
CA HIS A 134 1.25 -0.89 21.30
C HIS A 134 -0.03 -1.71 21.51
N LEU A 135 -0.87 -1.84 20.48
CA LEU A 135 -2.12 -2.61 20.57
C LEU A 135 -1.83 -4.09 20.87
N ILE A 136 -0.81 -4.67 20.24
CA ILE A 136 -0.40 -6.07 20.45
C ILE A 136 0.12 -6.29 21.88
N ALA A 137 0.99 -5.40 22.36
CA ALA A 137 1.62 -5.48 23.68
C ALA A 137 0.63 -5.25 24.83
N SER A 138 -0.50 -4.59 24.57
CA SER A 138 -1.49 -4.21 25.59
C SER A 138 -2.62 -5.23 25.77
N ASP A 139 -3.01 -5.94 24.70
CA ASP A 139 -4.19 -6.81 24.69
C ASP A 139 -3.85 -8.27 25.05
N TYR A 140 -4.51 -8.82 26.07
CA TYR A 140 -4.37 -10.24 26.47
C TYR A 140 -4.78 -11.23 25.36
N ASN A 141 -5.69 -10.84 24.47
CA ASN A 141 -6.23 -11.73 23.44
C ASN A 141 -5.21 -12.04 22.34
N THR A 142 -4.12 -11.28 22.25
CA THR A 142 -3.08 -11.48 21.23
C THR A 142 -2.12 -12.62 21.59
N GLY A 143 -2.07 -13.04 22.86
CA GLY A 143 -1.05 -13.95 23.37
C GLY A 143 0.35 -13.32 23.48
N MET A 144 0.48 -12.04 23.12
CA MET A 144 1.75 -11.30 23.04
C MET A 144 1.85 -10.18 24.08
N LYS A 145 0.86 -10.08 24.98
CA LYS A 145 0.85 -9.06 26.03
C LYS A 145 2.15 -9.07 26.83
N ILE A 146 2.70 -7.89 27.08
CA ILE A 146 3.87 -7.68 27.93
C ILE A 146 3.37 -7.20 29.31
N PRO A 147 3.54 -7.97 30.40
CA PRO A 147 3.00 -7.59 31.71
C PRO A 147 3.58 -6.30 32.29
N SER A 148 4.82 -5.95 31.92
CA SER A 148 5.56 -4.76 32.38
C SER A 148 5.37 -3.53 31.50
N TYR A 149 4.57 -3.63 30.43
CA TYR A 149 4.40 -2.55 29.46
C TYR A 149 3.42 -1.49 29.98
N GLU A 150 3.85 -0.24 29.96
CA GLU A 150 3.17 0.92 30.54
C GLU A 150 3.00 2.02 29.46
N ASP A 151 2.55 1.60 28.27
CA ASP A 151 2.21 2.46 27.13
C ASP A 151 3.39 3.23 26.50
N GLU A 152 4.63 2.78 26.69
CA GLU A 152 5.83 3.48 26.20
C GLU A 152 5.78 3.76 24.69
N LEU A 153 5.29 2.80 23.90
CA LEU A 153 5.15 2.99 22.45
C LEU A 153 4.04 3.97 22.08
N LEU A 154 2.95 4.05 22.85
CA LEU A 154 1.90 5.04 22.64
C LEU A 154 2.42 6.45 22.95
N TYR A 155 3.23 6.62 24.01
CA TYR A 155 3.86 7.91 24.29
C TYR A 155 4.81 8.34 23.16
N LEU A 156 5.59 7.41 22.60
CA LEU A 156 6.43 7.66 21.43
C LEU A 156 5.61 8.01 20.18
N ALA A 157 4.49 7.31 19.95
CA ALA A 157 3.56 7.59 18.87
C ALA A 157 2.95 9.00 18.97
N VAL A 158 2.59 9.42 20.18
CA VAL A 158 2.13 10.79 20.44
C VAL A 158 3.23 11.81 20.16
N ASP A 159 4.45 11.58 20.67
CA ASP A 159 5.57 12.51 20.51
C ASP A 159 5.92 12.74 19.03
N VAL A 160 6.08 11.67 18.24
CA VAL A 160 6.39 11.80 16.80
C VAL A 160 5.25 12.47 16.03
N ALA A 161 3.99 12.11 16.30
CA ALA A 161 2.84 12.71 15.61
C ALA A 161 2.69 14.20 15.96
N GLN A 162 2.92 14.60 17.21
CA GLN A 162 2.90 16.01 17.63
C GLN A 162 3.94 16.84 16.89
N ARG A 163 5.15 16.30 16.73
CA ARG A 163 6.24 16.95 15.98
C ARG A 163 5.95 17.10 14.50
N MET A 164 5.09 16.25 13.94
CA MET A 164 4.64 16.36 12.54
C MET A 164 3.48 17.34 12.34
N LEU A 165 2.77 17.77 13.40
CA LEU A 165 1.63 18.70 13.27
C LEU A 165 1.94 20.02 12.54
N PRO A 166 3.13 20.65 12.69
CA PRO A 166 3.48 21.85 11.94
C PRO A 166 3.40 21.67 10.42
N ALA A 167 3.60 20.45 9.89
CA ALA A 167 3.49 20.18 8.46
C ALA A 167 2.09 20.46 7.90
N PHE A 168 1.05 20.41 8.74
CA PHE A 168 -0.35 20.60 8.33
C PHE A 168 -0.79 22.08 8.35
N ASP A 169 0.07 23.00 8.79
CA ASP A 169 -0.22 24.44 8.80
C ASP A 169 -0.09 25.04 7.40
N THR A 170 -0.99 24.63 6.51
CA THR A 170 -1.08 25.11 5.14
C THR A 170 -2.49 25.65 4.85
N PRO A 171 -2.64 26.63 3.93
CA PRO A 171 -3.95 27.15 3.55
C PRO A 171 -4.92 26.08 3.05
N THR A 172 -4.40 25.04 2.40
CA THR A 172 -5.21 23.94 1.86
C THR A 172 -5.52 22.87 2.90
N GLY A 173 -4.75 22.79 3.99
CA GLY A 173 -4.78 21.71 4.98
C GLY A 173 -4.09 20.42 4.53
N ILE A 174 -3.52 20.39 3.31
CA ILE A 174 -2.67 19.30 2.82
C ILE A 174 -1.27 19.53 3.40
N PRO A 175 -0.63 18.53 4.02
CA PRO A 175 0.65 18.76 4.69
C PRO A 175 1.80 18.94 3.71
N PHE A 176 2.83 19.67 4.16
CA PHE A 176 4.17 19.61 3.56
C PHE A 176 4.67 18.15 3.47
N GLY A 177 5.58 17.88 2.53
CA GLY A 177 6.18 16.56 2.37
C GLY A 177 7.08 16.17 3.53
N SER A 178 7.79 17.13 4.10
CA SER A 178 8.76 16.90 5.19
C SER A 178 8.61 17.89 6.33
N VAL A 179 9.16 17.53 7.48
CA VAL A 179 9.19 18.34 8.70
C VAL A 179 10.44 18.02 9.53
N ASN A 180 11.05 19.03 10.14
CA ASN A 180 12.10 18.84 11.13
C ASN A 180 11.48 18.52 12.49
N LEU A 181 11.89 17.41 13.11
CA LEU A 181 11.30 16.91 14.36
C LEU A 181 11.57 17.83 15.57
N LEU A 182 12.54 18.74 15.49
CA LEU A 182 12.85 19.72 16.54
C LEU A 182 12.36 21.14 16.19
N HIS A 183 12.46 21.53 14.91
CA HIS A 183 12.27 22.91 14.47
C HIS A 183 11.00 23.15 13.66
N GLY A 184 10.23 22.11 13.33
CA GLY A 184 9.05 22.24 12.47
C GLY A 184 9.42 22.31 10.98
N VAL A 185 8.60 22.97 10.17
CA VAL A 185 8.81 23.03 8.71
C VAL A 185 9.90 24.07 8.38
N ASP A 186 10.86 23.72 7.53
CA ASP A 186 11.87 24.65 7.03
C ASP A 186 11.23 25.70 6.10
N ASP A 187 11.67 26.95 6.18
CA ASP A 187 11.14 28.04 5.34
C ASP A 187 11.31 27.77 3.82
N ASN A 188 12.31 26.95 3.45
CA ASN A 188 12.60 26.55 2.07
C ASN A 188 12.03 25.17 1.71
N GLU A 189 11.24 24.54 2.60
CA GLU A 189 10.62 23.25 2.30
C GLU A 189 9.76 23.33 1.03
N SER A 190 9.83 22.27 0.23
CA SER A 190 9.00 22.16 -0.98
C SER A 190 7.53 22.25 -0.62
N LYS A 191 6.82 23.18 -1.26
CA LYS A 191 5.35 23.29 -1.17
C LYS A 191 4.65 22.21 -1.98
N ILE A 192 5.38 21.35 -2.69
CA ILE A 192 4.82 20.29 -3.52
C ILE A 192 4.84 18.99 -2.73
N THR A 193 3.67 18.36 -2.62
CA THR A 193 3.50 17.01 -2.04
C THR A 193 2.77 16.10 -3.02
N SER A 194 2.90 14.79 -2.84
CA SER A 194 2.15 13.81 -3.63
C SER A 194 0.75 13.57 -3.07
N THR A 195 -0.16 13.05 -3.89
CA THR A 195 -1.50 12.66 -3.42
C THR A 195 -1.43 11.59 -2.33
N ALA A 196 -0.57 10.59 -2.48
CA ALA A 196 -0.29 9.61 -1.43
C ALA A 196 0.30 10.29 -0.18
N GLY A 197 1.27 11.19 -0.36
CA GLY A 197 1.93 11.88 0.75
C GLY A 197 1.00 12.67 1.66
N GLY A 198 0.01 13.36 1.07
CA GLY A 198 -1.03 14.07 1.84
C GLY A 198 -2.27 13.25 2.17
N GLY A 199 -2.47 12.11 1.51
CA GLY A 199 -3.70 11.32 1.56
C GLY A 199 -3.65 10.09 2.47
N THR A 200 -2.44 9.64 2.82
CA THR A 200 -2.19 8.34 3.46
C THR A 200 -1.74 8.50 4.91
N LEU A 201 -2.56 9.21 5.70
CA LEU A 201 -2.23 9.56 7.09
C LEU A 201 -3.36 9.22 8.07
N ILE A 202 -4.57 9.00 7.56
CA ILE A 202 -5.79 8.97 8.38
C ILE A 202 -5.94 7.73 9.26
N LEU A 203 -5.37 6.59 8.85
CA LEU A 203 -5.49 5.36 9.64
C LEU A 203 -4.72 5.52 10.95
N GLU A 204 -3.47 5.92 10.89
CA GLU A 204 -2.58 6.06 12.04
C GLU A 204 -3.02 7.25 12.91
N PHE A 205 -3.23 8.42 12.30
CA PHE A 205 -3.67 9.61 13.05
C PHE A 205 -5.07 9.42 13.66
N GLY A 206 -5.95 8.69 12.98
CA GLY A 206 -7.28 8.32 13.47
C GLY A 206 -7.23 7.34 14.64
N VAL A 207 -6.40 6.29 14.55
CA VAL A 207 -6.17 5.36 15.66
C VAL A 207 -5.57 6.08 16.86
N LEU A 208 -4.54 6.90 16.64
CA LEU A 208 -3.89 7.69 17.69
C LEU A 208 -4.89 8.61 18.40
N SER A 209 -5.77 9.29 17.67
CA SER A 209 -6.80 10.14 18.26
C SER A 209 -7.76 9.38 19.16
N ARG A 210 -8.16 8.16 18.76
CA ARG A 210 -9.07 7.30 19.53
C ARG A 210 -8.40 6.77 20.80
N LEU A 211 -7.13 6.36 20.71
CA LEU A 211 -6.36 5.86 21.86
C LEU A 211 -6.06 6.95 22.89
N THR A 212 -5.81 8.18 22.43
CA THR A 212 -5.37 9.29 23.29
C THR A 212 -6.49 10.25 23.69
N ASN A 213 -7.69 10.08 23.11
CA ASN A 213 -8.80 11.02 23.20
C ASN A 213 -8.42 12.46 22.75
N ASN A 214 -7.41 12.59 21.88
CA ASN A 214 -7.00 13.87 21.29
C ASN A 214 -7.37 13.92 19.81
N ALA A 215 -8.45 14.64 19.50
CA ALA A 215 -9.00 14.69 18.15
C ALA A 215 -8.12 15.40 17.10
N VAL A 216 -7.07 16.13 17.52
CA VAL A 216 -6.28 16.95 16.59
C VAL A 216 -5.67 16.12 15.47
N PHE A 217 -5.18 14.91 15.76
CA PHE A 217 -4.50 14.08 14.77
C PHE A 217 -5.48 13.65 13.65
N GLU A 218 -6.63 13.09 14.01
CA GLU A 218 -7.66 12.68 13.04
C GLU A 218 -8.18 13.88 12.25
N GLN A 219 -8.36 15.03 12.90
CA GLN A 219 -8.86 16.24 12.25
C GLN A 219 -7.91 16.76 11.16
N VAL A 220 -6.59 16.80 11.42
CA VAL A 220 -5.63 17.29 10.42
C VAL A 220 -5.51 16.33 9.24
N ALA A 221 -5.45 15.01 9.49
CA ALA A 221 -5.40 14.00 8.43
C ALA A 221 -6.68 13.99 7.58
N LYS A 222 -7.86 14.13 8.22
CA LYS A 222 -9.14 14.22 7.51
C LYS A 222 -9.24 15.50 6.68
N LYS A 223 -8.74 16.63 7.20
CA LYS A 223 -8.67 17.90 6.46
C LYS A 223 -7.78 17.77 5.22
N ALA A 224 -6.66 17.07 5.30
CA ALA A 224 -5.78 16.81 4.16
C ALA A 224 -6.48 16.03 3.04
N ILE A 225 -7.17 14.93 3.38
CA ILE A 225 -8.00 14.16 2.43
C ILE A 225 -9.05 15.05 1.75
N ARG A 226 -9.79 15.84 2.54
CA ARG A 226 -10.76 16.80 1.99
C ARG A 226 -10.11 17.85 1.10
N GLY A 227 -8.91 18.31 1.47
CA GLY A 227 -8.11 19.25 0.70
C GLY A 227 -7.76 18.71 -0.68
N ILE A 228 -7.26 17.48 -0.75
CA ILE A 228 -6.98 16.76 -2.00
C ILE A 228 -8.27 16.57 -2.80
N TRP A 229 -9.32 16.03 -2.18
CA TRP A 229 -10.57 15.69 -2.86
C TRP A 229 -11.33 16.90 -3.39
N ALA A 230 -11.24 18.04 -2.71
CA ALA A 230 -11.81 19.30 -3.17
C ALA A 230 -11.18 19.81 -4.48
N ARG A 231 -9.98 19.34 -4.81
CA ARG A 231 -9.20 19.74 -5.99
C ARG A 231 -9.20 18.71 -7.10
N ARG A 232 -9.93 17.60 -6.96
CA ARG A 232 -10.12 16.63 -8.05
C ARG A 232 -10.64 17.31 -9.33
N SER A 233 -10.38 16.69 -10.48
CA SER A 233 -10.87 17.18 -11.76
C SER A 233 -12.39 17.03 -11.90
N LYS A 234 -12.96 17.60 -12.98
CA LYS A 234 -14.39 17.43 -13.32
C LYS A 234 -14.79 15.97 -13.56
N ILE A 235 -13.81 15.08 -13.80
CA ILE A 235 -14.00 13.65 -14.00
C ILE A 235 -13.58 12.84 -12.77
N ASN A 236 -13.49 13.48 -11.60
CA ASN A 236 -13.18 12.87 -10.30
C ASN A 236 -11.80 12.22 -10.18
N LEU A 237 -10.87 12.46 -11.11
CA LEU A 237 -9.47 12.05 -10.98
C LEU A 237 -8.68 13.06 -10.14
N VAL A 238 -7.63 12.60 -9.49
CA VAL A 238 -6.64 13.40 -8.75
C VAL A 238 -5.29 13.29 -9.45
N GLY A 239 -4.46 14.35 -9.37
CA GLY A 239 -3.12 14.35 -9.95
C GLY A 239 -2.09 13.68 -9.04
N ALA A 240 -0.86 13.52 -9.52
CA ALA A 240 0.22 12.93 -8.76
C ALA A 240 0.81 13.88 -7.71
N HIS A 241 0.98 15.17 -8.05
CA HIS A 241 1.61 16.17 -7.16
C HIS A 241 0.86 17.50 -7.15
N ILE A 242 0.77 18.11 -5.98
CA ILE A 242 -0.03 19.31 -5.69
C ILE A 242 0.78 20.31 -4.86
N ASP A 243 0.64 21.59 -5.18
CA ASP A 243 1.15 22.68 -4.34
C ASP A 243 0.20 22.92 -3.16
N VAL A 244 0.71 22.77 -1.93
CA VAL A 244 -0.09 22.78 -0.69
C VAL A 244 -0.52 24.18 -0.24
N PHE A 245 -0.08 25.24 -0.91
CA PHE A 245 -0.49 26.63 -0.64
C PHE A 245 -1.57 27.07 -1.61
N THR A 246 -1.30 26.90 -2.90
CA THR A 246 -2.20 27.33 -3.99
C THR A 246 -3.31 26.31 -4.24
N GLY A 247 -3.04 25.02 -4.00
CA GLY A 247 -3.92 23.93 -4.39
C GLY A 247 -3.83 23.54 -5.86
N GLU A 248 -2.87 24.07 -6.61
CA GLU A 248 -2.69 23.75 -8.02
C GLU A 248 -1.94 22.43 -8.19
N TRP A 249 -2.43 21.59 -9.10
CA TRP A 249 -1.75 20.35 -9.48
C TRP A 249 -0.53 20.66 -10.33
N THR A 250 0.66 20.41 -9.78
CA THR A 250 1.96 20.59 -10.44
C THR A 250 2.27 19.41 -11.36
N GLN A 251 1.79 18.22 -11.01
CA GLN A 251 1.81 17.04 -11.86
C GLN A 251 0.39 16.48 -12.00
N LYS A 252 -0.15 16.55 -13.21
CA LYS A 252 -1.54 16.22 -13.54
C LYS A 252 -1.74 14.78 -14.04
N ASP A 253 -0.72 13.95 -13.93
CA ASP A 253 -0.81 12.52 -14.20
C ASP A 253 -1.70 11.87 -13.13
N ALA A 254 -2.67 11.08 -13.57
CA ALA A 254 -3.58 10.31 -12.75
C ALA A 254 -3.38 8.84 -13.08
N GLY A 255 -3.35 8.02 -12.05
CA GLY A 255 -3.11 6.59 -12.14
C GLY A 255 -3.53 5.90 -10.84
N ILE A 256 -3.31 4.59 -10.80
CA ILE A 256 -3.51 3.79 -9.59
C ILE A 256 -2.19 3.47 -8.87
N GLY A 257 -1.04 3.84 -9.44
CA GLY A 257 0.28 3.50 -8.89
C GLY A 257 0.95 4.67 -8.17
N THR A 258 2.28 4.69 -8.28
CA THR A 258 3.19 5.64 -7.61
C THR A 258 2.62 7.05 -7.45
N SER A 259 2.76 7.62 -6.25
CA SER A 259 2.31 8.97 -5.86
C SER A 259 0.81 9.12 -5.61
N ILE A 260 -0.01 8.10 -5.88
CA ILE A 260 -1.48 8.17 -5.72
C ILE A 260 -2.02 6.93 -5.00
N ASP A 261 -1.57 5.74 -5.37
CA ASP A 261 -1.91 4.41 -4.84
C ASP A 261 -2.71 4.38 -3.51
N SER A 262 -2.01 4.63 -2.40
CA SER A 262 -2.47 4.46 -1.03
C SER A 262 -3.54 5.48 -0.60
N PHE A 263 -3.76 6.55 -1.38
CA PHE A 263 -4.94 7.41 -1.21
C PHE A 263 -6.24 6.61 -1.39
N TYR A 264 -6.33 5.77 -2.43
CA TYR A 264 -7.50 4.92 -2.65
C TYR A 264 -7.65 3.90 -1.52
N GLU A 265 -6.53 3.30 -1.09
CA GLU A 265 -6.51 2.30 -0.05
C GLU A 265 -7.01 2.85 1.29
N TYR A 266 -6.50 4.02 1.70
CA TYR A 266 -6.83 4.63 2.99
C TYR A 266 -8.27 5.09 3.05
N LEU A 267 -8.87 5.52 1.93
CA LEU A 267 -10.30 5.86 1.92
C LEU A 267 -11.17 4.65 2.24
N LEU A 268 -10.93 3.49 1.59
CA LEU A 268 -11.72 2.30 1.88
C LEU A 268 -11.43 1.76 3.28
N LYS A 269 -10.15 1.65 3.65
CA LYS A 269 -9.75 1.14 4.97
C LYS A 269 -10.23 2.04 6.11
N ALA A 270 -10.21 3.36 5.96
CA ALA A 270 -10.69 4.28 6.99
C ALA A 270 -12.21 4.15 7.17
N HIS A 271 -12.97 3.91 6.10
CA HIS A 271 -14.38 3.59 6.25
C HIS A 271 -14.59 2.29 7.05
N ILE A 272 -13.85 1.23 6.71
CA ILE A 272 -13.95 -0.06 7.39
C ILE A 272 -13.60 0.07 8.88
N LEU A 273 -12.51 0.79 9.18
CA LEU A 273 -11.98 0.92 10.53
C LEU A 273 -12.80 1.87 11.41
N PHE A 274 -13.29 2.98 10.84
CA PHE A 274 -13.91 4.07 11.61
C PHE A 274 -15.42 4.22 11.38
N GLY A 275 -15.99 3.56 10.37
CA GLY A 275 -17.41 3.63 10.02
C GLY A 275 -17.86 4.95 9.38
N ASP A 276 -16.95 5.87 9.11
CA ASP A 276 -17.29 7.17 8.51
C ASP A 276 -17.64 7.02 7.03
N LYS A 277 -18.86 7.42 6.67
CA LYS A 277 -19.40 7.29 5.31
C LYS A 277 -18.77 8.26 4.31
N GLU A 278 -18.14 9.33 4.78
CA GLU A 278 -17.46 10.28 3.90
C GLU A 278 -16.28 9.63 3.18
N TYR A 279 -15.49 8.80 3.87
CA TYR A 279 -14.39 8.07 3.23
C TYR A 279 -14.90 7.09 2.17
N LEU A 280 -15.99 6.36 2.47
CA LEU A 280 -16.60 5.46 1.49
C LEU A 280 -17.11 6.21 0.27
N PHE A 281 -17.77 7.36 0.48
CA PHE A 281 -18.25 8.19 -0.61
C PHE A 281 -17.10 8.64 -1.52
N ILE A 282 -16.02 9.18 -0.94
CA ILE A 282 -14.86 9.61 -1.72
C ILE A 282 -14.22 8.43 -2.46
N PHE A 283 -14.03 7.29 -1.78
CA PHE A 283 -13.53 6.06 -2.41
C PHE A 283 -14.37 5.64 -3.61
N GLN A 284 -15.70 5.56 -3.46
CA GLN A 284 -16.59 5.11 -4.53
C GLN A 284 -16.54 6.04 -5.75
N GLU A 285 -16.49 7.36 -5.54
CA GLU A 285 -16.38 8.33 -6.62
C GLU A 285 -15.02 8.24 -7.34
N ALA A 286 -13.93 8.13 -6.58
CA ALA A 286 -12.57 8.02 -7.11
C ALA A 286 -12.35 6.68 -7.83
N TYR A 287 -12.83 5.58 -7.25
CA TYR A 287 -12.78 4.24 -7.82
C TYR A 287 -13.56 4.17 -9.13
N ARG A 288 -14.78 4.73 -9.18
CA ARG A 288 -15.57 4.77 -10.42
C ARG A 288 -14.84 5.56 -11.51
N ALA A 289 -14.17 6.66 -11.16
CA ALA A 289 -13.35 7.40 -12.11
C ALA A 289 -12.15 6.56 -12.59
N ALA A 290 -11.46 5.85 -11.69
CA ALA A 290 -10.37 4.95 -12.05
C ALA A 290 -10.83 3.86 -13.04
N MET A 291 -11.96 3.20 -12.76
CA MET A 291 -12.52 2.17 -13.63
C MET A 291 -12.99 2.71 -14.99
N ASN A 292 -13.40 3.98 -15.07
CA ASN A 292 -13.87 4.59 -16.32
C ASN A 292 -12.73 5.11 -17.20
N TYR A 293 -11.66 5.64 -16.60
CA TYR A 293 -10.64 6.40 -17.33
C TYR A 293 -9.23 5.78 -17.30
N LEU A 294 -8.92 4.96 -16.29
CA LEU A 294 -7.60 4.35 -16.12
C LEU A 294 -7.58 2.89 -16.55
N TYR A 295 -8.71 2.18 -16.37
CA TYR A 295 -8.82 0.76 -16.69
C TYR A 295 -8.90 0.53 -18.21
N SER A 296 -7.93 -0.22 -18.71
CA SER A 296 -7.86 -0.74 -20.07
C SER A 296 -7.60 -2.23 -19.98
N ASP A 297 -8.68 -3.01 -19.87
CA ASP A 297 -8.64 -4.45 -19.57
C ASP A 297 -7.49 -5.20 -20.26
N PRO A 298 -6.65 -5.97 -19.53
CA PRO A 298 -6.65 -6.18 -18.07
C PRO A 298 -5.73 -5.22 -17.28
N TRP A 299 -5.32 -4.10 -17.87
CA TRP A 299 -4.32 -3.18 -17.33
C TRP A 299 -4.92 -1.88 -16.81
N TYR A 300 -4.09 -1.11 -16.12
CA TYR A 300 -4.35 0.29 -15.83
C TYR A 300 -3.23 1.15 -16.42
N VAL A 301 -3.61 2.29 -16.96
CA VAL A 301 -2.69 3.26 -17.58
C VAL A 301 -2.70 4.57 -16.82
N GLU A 302 -1.69 5.40 -17.06
CA GLU A 302 -1.65 6.76 -16.54
C GLU A 302 -2.21 7.72 -17.58
N VAL A 303 -3.10 8.61 -17.14
CA VAL A 303 -3.78 9.60 -18.00
C VAL A 303 -3.68 11.00 -17.39
N ASN A 304 -3.93 12.03 -18.19
CA ASN A 304 -4.08 13.37 -17.64
C ASN A 304 -5.40 13.47 -16.86
N MET A 305 -5.34 13.91 -15.61
CA MET A 305 -6.49 13.96 -14.70
C MET A 305 -7.69 14.76 -15.25
N ASN A 306 -7.48 15.74 -16.13
CA ASN A 306 -8.55 16.61 -16.63
C ASN A 306 -9.15 16.13 -17.95
N SER A 307 -8.31 15.67 -18.88
CA SER A 307 -8.73 15.28 -20.23
C SER A 307 -8.90 13.78 -20.42
N ALA A 308 -8.43 12.94 -19.48
CA ALA A 308 -8.28 11.50 -19.63
C ALA A 308 -7.41 11.09 -20.83
N ALA A 309 -6.60 12.00 -21.38
CA ALA A 309 -5.65 11.67 -22.44
C ALA A 309 -4.53 10.79 -21.87
N LEU A 310 -4.23 9.69 -22.55
CA LEU A 310 -3.13 8.78 -22.19
C LEU A 310 -1.81 9.54 -22.05
N VAL A 311 -1.14 9.38 -20.91
CA VAL A 311 0.21 9.91 -20.67
C VAL A 311 1.21 8.76 -20.80
N TRP A 312 1.04 7.70 -20.02
CA TRP A 312 1.93 6.54 -20.04
C TRP A 312 1.14 5.23 -20.08
N PRO A 313 1.34 4.37 -21.10
CA PRO A 313 0.85 3.00 -21.08
C PRO A 313 1.82 2.14 -20.25
N LEU A 314 1.84 2.36 -18.93
CA LEU A 314 2.82 1.77 -18.01
C LEU A 314 2.12 1.01 -16.88
N PHE A 315 2.50 -0.25 -16.70
CA PHE A 315 2.33 -0.94 -15.43
C PHE A 315 3.57 -0.69 -14.58
N ASN A 316 3.44 0.01 -13.46
CA ASN A 316 4.50 0.10 -12.45
C ASN A 316 4.26 -0.92 -11.32
N SER A 317 5.35 -1.45 -10.74
CA SER A 317 5.32 -2.53 -9.73
C SER A 317 4.35 -2.24 -8.57
N LEU A 318 4.27 -0.97 -8.15
CA LEU A 318 3.44 -0.49 -7.05
C LEU A 318 1.94 -0.62 -7.34
N GLN A 319 1.49 -0.71 -8.61
CA GLN A 319 0.09 -0.98 -8.93
C GLN A 319 -0.37 -2.38 -8.49
N ALA A 320 0.55 -3.28 -8.12
CA ALA A 320 0.24 -4.66 -7.75
C ALA A 320 -0.66 -4.81 -6.51
N PHE A 321 -0.81 -3.77 -5.68
CA PHE A 321 -1.78 -3.76 -4.57
C PHE A 321 -3.25 -3.71 -5.04
N TRP A 322 -3.49 -3.14 -6.23
CA TRP A 322 -4.83 -2.76 -6.67
C TRP A 322 -5.83 -3.92 -6.74
N PRO A 323 -5.49 -5.11 -7.29
CA PRO A 323 -6.40 -6.25 -7.23
C PRO A 323 -6.83 -6.62 -5.80
N GLY A 324 -5.94 -6.49 -4.82
CA GLY A 324 -6.27 -6.71 -3.41
C GLY A 324 -7.28 -5.68 -2.89
N LEU A 325 -7.12 -4.40 -3.26
CA LEU A 325 -8.09 -3.35 -2.95
C LEU A 325 -9.45 -3.59 -3.63
N GLN A 326 -9.46 -4.06 -4.87
CA GLN A 326 -10.68 -4.43 -5.58
C GLN A 326 -11.42 -5.58 -4.88
N VAL A 327 -10.69 -6.61 -4.44
CA VAL A 327 -11.27 -7.70 -3.63
C VAL A 327 -11.88 -7.17 -2.35
N LEU A 328 -11.18 -6.29 -1.63
CA LEU A 328 -11.69 -5.66 -0.41
C LEU A 328 -12.97 -4.82 -0.68
N ALA A 329 -13.05 -4.19 -1.85
CA ALA A 329 -14.22 -3.43 -2.29
C ALA A 329 -15.38 -4.32 -2.81
N GLY A 330 -15.14 -5.62 -2.99
CA GLY A 330 -16.10 -6.58 -3.55
C GLY A 330 -16.16 -6.63 -5.09
N ASP A 331 -15.22 -6.00 -5.80
CA ASP A 331 -15.14 -6.03 -7.27
C ASP A 331 -14.17 -7.12 -7.76
N ILE A 332 -14.65 -8.38 -7.74
CA ILE A 332 -13.80 -9.57 -7.89
C ILE A 332 -13.36 -9.82 -9.34
N GLU A 333 -14.24 -9.58 -10.32
CA GLU A 333 -14.00 -9.97 -11.72
C GLU A 333 -12.82 -9.19 -12.36
N PRO A 334 -12.75 -7.86 -12.28
CA PRO A 334 -11.59 -7.12 -12.76
C PRO A 334 -10.32 -7.42 -11.96
N ALA A 335 -10.45 -7.72 -10.66
CA ALA A 335 -9.33 -8.09 -9.80
C ALA A 335 -8.64 -9.37 -10.31
N ILE A 336 -9.42 -10.40 -10.64
CA ILE A 336 -8.90 -11.66 -11.19
C ILE A 336 -8.13 -11.41 -12.50
N ARG A 337 -8.72 -10.64 -13.43
CA ARG A 337 -8.10 -10.35 -14.73
C ARG A 337 -6.81 -9.56 -14.59
N THR A 338 -6.82 -8.52 -13.76
CA THR A 338 -5.65 -7.66 -13.51
C THR A 338 -4.54 -8.44 -12.80
N HIS A 339 -4.88 -9.22 -11.77
CA HIS A 339 -3.92 -10.07 -11.07
C HIS A 339 -3.28 -11.11 -12.02
N ALA A 340 -4.07 -11.75 -12.88
CA ALA A 340 -3.54 -12.68 -13.89
C ALA A 340 -2.56 -11.99 -14.86
N ALA A 341 -2.86 -10.75 -15.26
CA ALA A 341 -1.98 -9.96 -16.11
C ALA A 341 -0.65 -9.61 -15.39
N PHE A 342 -0.71 -9.12 -14.16
CA PHE A 342 0.47 -8.81 -13.34
C PHE A 342 1.31 -10.08 -13.09
N PHE A 343 0.67 -11.18 -12.72
CA PHE A 343 1.33 -12.46 -12.51
C PHE A 343 2.01 -13.00 -13.78
N SER A 344 1.47 -12.72 -14.96
CA SER A 344 2.12 -13.08 -16.23
C SER A 344 3.46 -12.38 -16.45
N VAL A 345 3.59 -11.13 -15.99
CA VAL A 345 4.86 -10.37 -16.03
C VAL A 345 5.84 -10.97 -15.04
N TRP A 346 5.40 -11.22 -13.80
CA TRP A 346 6.22 -11.89 -12.80
C TRP A 346 6.73 -13.25 -13.30
N LYS A 347 5.86 -14.07 -13.90
CA LYS A 347 6.21 -15.37 -14.47
C LYS A 347 7.23 -15.28 -15.62
N LYS A 348 7.18 -14.20 -16.41
CA LYS A 348 8.12 -13.97 -17.52
C LYS A 348 9.52 -13.62 -17.03
N TYR A 349 9.64 -12.82 -15.98
CA TYR A 349 10.93 -12.27 -15.52
C TYR A 349 11.48 -12.89 -14.23
N GLY A 350 10.67 -13.68 -13.52
CA GLY A 350 10.97 -14.22 -12.19
C GLY A 350 10.78 -13.22 -11.05
N PHE A 351 10.41 -11.98 -11.36
CA PHE A 351 10.09 -10.90 -10.42
C PHE A 351 9.21 -9.85 -11.12
N THR A 352 8.57 -8.97 -10.35
CA THR A 352 7.81 -7.84 -10.90
C THR A 352 8.78 -6.69 -11.18
N PRO A 353 8.99 -6.28 -12.45
CA PRO A 353 9.85 -5.14 -12.77
C PRO A 353 9.23 -3.83 -12.28
N GLU A 354 10.07 -2.85 -11.95
CA GLU A 354 9.63 -1.53 -11.48
C GLU A 354 8.70 -0.82 -12.47
N GLY A 355 8.96 -1.01 -13.77
CA GLY A 355 8.09 -0.53 -14.84
C GLY A 355 8.05 -1.53 -15.99
N PHE A 356 6.85 -1.74 -16.54
CA PHE A 356 6.58 -2.60 -17.68
C PHE A 356 5.76 -1.82 -18.72
N ASN A 357 6.38 -1.54 -19.87
CA ASN A 357 5.75 -0.77 -20.93
C ASN A 357 4.73 -1.63 -21.67
N LEU A 358 3.46 -1.23 -21.64
CA LEU A 358 2.34 -1.98 -22.20
C LEU A 358 2.26 -1.90 -23.73
N ALA A 359 2.89 -0.89 -24.34
CA ALA A 359 2.95 -0.77 -25.80
C ALA A 359 4.03 -1.69 -26.41
N THR A 360 5.17 -1.84 -25.73
CA THR A 360 6.29 -2.67 -26.22
C THR A 360 6.36 -4.06 -25.59
N LEU A 361 5.59 -4.31 -24.52
CA LEU A 361 5.57 -5.55 -23.73
C LEU A 361 6.94 -5.95 -23.18
N ASN A 362 7.72 -4.93 -22.77
CA ASN A 362 9.07 -5.07 -22.23
C ASN A 362 9.26 -4.24 -20.96
N VAL A 363 10.26 -4.63 -20.16
CA VAL A 363 10.71 -3.86 -19.00
C VAL A 363 11.10 -2.46 -19.45
N GLN A 364 10.58 -1.45 -18.75
CA GLN A 364 10.99 -0.08 -18.97
C GLN A 364 12.41 0.08 -18.43
N VAL A 365 13.37 0.19 -19.34
CA VAL A 365 14.74 0.57 -18.98
C VAL A 365 14.71 2.05 -18.61
N ARG A 366 14.71 2.38 -17.32
CA ARG A 366 15.08 3.73 -16.89
C ARG A 366 16.51 3.95 -17.39
N LYS A 367 16.70 4.85 -18.36
CA LYS A 367 18.00 5.53 -18.45
C LYS A 367 18.14 6.23 -17.11
N VAL A 368 19.12 5.79 -16.31
CA VAL A 368 19.59 6.58 -15.18
C VAL A 368 20.15 7.84 -15.80
N THR A 369 19.32 8.85 -16.00
CA THR A 369 19.79 10.21 -16.17
C THR A 369 20.35 10.54 -14.81
N HIS A 370 21.67 10.47 -14.66
CA HIS A 370 22.35 11.07 -13.54
C HIS A 370 21.88 12.53 -13.48
N CYS A 371 21.05 12.85 -12.49
CA CYS A 371 20.91 14.23 -12.08
C CYS A 371 22.30 14.66 -11.59
N VAL A 372 22.78 15.78 -12.13
CA VAL A 372 24.03 16.48 -11.81
C VAL A 372 25.29 15.95 -12.52
N GLN A 373 25.59 16.54 -13.68
CA GLN A 373 26.94 17.04 -13.95
C GLN A 373 26.85 18.55 -14.23
N ASN A 374 27.46 19.30 -13.31
CA ASN A 374 27.81 20.72 -13.27
C ASN A 374 26.70 21.77 -13.13
#